data_AF-A0A958YVX9-F1
#
_entry.id   AF-A0A958YVX9-F1
#
_cell.length_a   1.000
_cell.length_b   1.000
_cell.length_c   1.000
_cell.angle_alpha   90.00
_cell.angle_beta   90.00
_cell.angle_gamma   90.00
#
_symmetry.space_group_name_H-M   'P 1'
#
loop_
_entity.id
_entity.type
_entity.pdbx_description
1 polymer ?
#
loop_
_entity_poly.entity_id
_entity_poly.type
_entity_poly.pdbx_seq_one_letter_code
_entity_poly.pdbx_strand_id
1 'polypeptide(L)' 'MTDITLLTCKSYLFPQPGNAYVENIFKEYHLLKTALEKKGIKVERTNWDNPDYDFSKTKAVV' A
#
# COMPACT_ATOMS: atom_id res chain seq x y z
N MET A 1 14.46 -6.00 -1.51
CA MET A 1 14.37 -4.64 -0.96
C MET A 1 13.28 -3.90 -1.71
N THR A 2 12.40 -3.21 -0.99
CA THR A 2 11.29 -2.42 -1.53
C THR A 2 11.68 -0.95 -1.45
N ASP A 3 11.31 -0.13 -2.43
CA ASP A 3 11.66 1.28 -2.40
C ASP A 3 10.64 2.06 -1.56
N ILE A 4 9.35 1.81 -1.75
CA ILE A 4 8.27 2.45 -1.01
C ILE A 4 7.27 1.40 -0.55
N THR A 5 6.92 1.43 0.73
CA THR A 5 5.81 0.65 1.28
C THR A 5 4.64 1.57 1.55
N LEU A 6 3.52 1.34 0.86
CA LEU A 6 2.26 2.04 1.09
C LEU A 6 1.54 1.43 2.28
N LEU A 7 1.14 2.26 3.24
CA LEU A 7 0.38 1.84 4.40
C LEU A 7 -1.12 1.96 4.15
N THR A 8 -1.86 1.11 4.84
CA THR A 8 -3.31 1.22 4.91
C THR A 8 -3.80 0.70 6.26
N CYS A 9 -5.08 0.91 6.57
CA CYS A 9 -5.68 0.26 7.74
C CYS A 9 -5.77 -1.24 7.50
N LYS A 10 -5.58 -2.04 8.55
CA LYS A 10 -5.75 -3.50 8.49
C LYS A 10 -7.08 -3.91 7.86
N SER A 11 -8.15 -3.16 8.16
CA SER A 11 -9.49 -3.37 7.61
C SER A 11 -9.59 -3.17 6.08
N TYR A 12 -8.59 -2.55 5.44
CA TYR A 12 -8.56 -2.29 3.99
C TYR A 12 -7.41 -3.00 3.29
N LEU A 13 -6.69 -3.90 3.98
CA LEU A 13 -5.57 -4.66 3.40
C LEU A 13 -6.06 -5.65 2.33
N PHE A 14 -7.25 -6.20 2.49
CA PHE A 14 -7.86 -7.13 1.54
C PHE A 14 -9.15 -6.55 0.96
N PRO A 15 -9.50 -6.90 -0.30
CA PRO A 15 -10.76 -6.47 -0.90
C PRO A 15 -11.94 -6.92 -0.06
N GLN A 16 -12.88 -6.00 0.15
CA GLN A 16 -14.13 -6.25 0.84
C GLN A 16 -15.26 -5.54 0.09
N PRO A 17 -16.51 -6.07 0.13
CA PRO A 17 -17.65 -5.40 -0.48
C PRO A 17 -17.72 -3.96 0.01
N GLY A 18 -17.57 -3.02 -0.92
CA GLY A 18 -17.31 -1.63 -0.60
C GLY A 18 -18.52 -0.73 -0.83
N ASN A 19 -18.65 0.28 0.01
CA ASN A 19 -19.30 1.53 -0.40
C ASN A 19 -18.26 2.41 -1.11
N ALA A 20 -18.69 3.57 -1.62
CA ALA A 20 -17.82 4.49 -2.35
C ALA A 20 -16.53 4.89 -1.59
N TYR A 21 -16.55 4.88 -0.25
CA TYR A 21 -15.36 5.16 0.56
C TYR A 21 -14.31 4.06 0.43
N VAL A 22 -14.72 2.78 0.55
CA VAL A 22 -13.81 1.64 0.39
C VAL A 22 -13.24 1.60 -1.02
N GLU A 23 -14.07 1.85 -2.04
CA GLU A 23 -13.62 1.92 -3.43
C GLU A 23 -12.56 3.01 -3.65
N ASN A 24 -12.72 4.18 -3.01
CA ASN A 24 -11.75 5.27 -3.09
C ASN A 24 -10.38 4.88 -2.52
N ILE A 25 -10.33 4.14 -1.40
CA ILE A 25 -9.07 3.66 -0.82
C ILE A 25 -8.32 2.77 -1.80
N PHE A 26 -9.02 1.81 -2.41
CA PHE A 26 -8.38 0.93 -3.39
C PHE A 26 -7.99 1.68 -4.66
N LYS A 27 -8.81 2.64 -5.11
CA LYS A 27 -8.49 3.49 -6.26
C LYS A 27 -7.23 4.30 -6.01
N GLU A 28 -7.10 4.94 -4.84
CA GLU A 28 -5.90 5.67 -4.45
C GLU A 28 -4.66 4.76 -4.47
N TYR A 29 -4.75 3.59 -3.83
CA TYR A 29 -3.66 2.60 -3.87
C TYR A 29 -3.24 2.24 -5.30
N HIS A 30 -4.18 1.97 -6.20
CA HIS A 30 -3.88 1.63 -7.60
C HIS A 30 -3.22 2.79 -8.34
N LEU A 31 -3.70 4.01 -8.14
CA LEU A 31 -3.13 5.21 -8.76
C LEU A 31 -1.68 5.42 -8.29
N LEU A 32 -1.43 5.36 -6.98
CA LEU A 32 -0.09 5.52 -6.41
C LEU A 32 0.87 4.43 -6.87
N LYS A 33 0.49 3.15 -6.72
CA LYS A 33 1.32 2.01 -7.14
C LYS A 33 1.67 2.11 -8.62
N THR A 34 0.67 2.36 -9.48
CA THR A 34 0.89 2.47 -10.93
C THR A 34 1.84 3.62 -11.28
N ALA A 35 1.67 4.79 -10.65
CA ALA A 35 2.51 5.95 -10.94
C ALA A 35 3.97 5.74 -10.49
N LEU A 36 4.18 5.12 -9.34
CA LEU A 36 5.50 4.80 -8.80
C LEU A 36 6.20 3.71 -9.62
N GLU A 37 5.50 2.61 -9.93
CA GLU A 37 6.05 1.53 -10.74
C GLU A 37 6.42 1.99 -12.15
N LYS A 38 5.65 2.90 -12.75
CA LYS A 38 6.00 3.55 -14.03
C LYS A 38 7.31 4.35 -13.97
N LYS A 39 7.75 4.76 -12.78
CA LYS A 39 9.04 5.43 -12.54
C LYS A 39 10.16 4.43 -12.19
N GLY A 40 9.91 3.13 -12.27
CA GLY A 40 10.87 2.09 -11.89
C GLY A 40 11.00 1.87 -10.38
N ILE A 41 10.08 2.41 -9.58
CA ILE A 41 10.08 2.29 -8.12
C ILE A 41 9.36 1.00 -7.73
N LYS A 42 10.01 0.15 -6.92
CA LYS A 42 9.38 -1.07 -6.40
C LYS A 42 8.49 -0.74 -5.20
N VAL A 43 7.21 -1.07 -5.31
CA VAL A 43 6.19 -0.76 -4.31
C VAL A 43 5.60 -2.03 -3.68
N GLU A 44 5.44 -2.02 -2.37
CA GLU A 44 4.62 -3.00 -1.64
C GLU A 44 3.52 -2.29 -0.84
N ARG A 45 2.55 -3.06 -0.34
CA ARG A 45 1.49 -2.55 0.53
C ARG A 45 1.36 -3.44 1.76
N THR A 46 1.21 -2.82 2.93
CA THR A 46 0.91 -3.51 4.19
C THR A 46 0.02 -2.63 5.07
N ASN A 47 -0.48 -3.18 6.18
CA ASN A 47 -1.11 -2.38 7.23
C ASN A 47 -0.06 -1.82 8.20
N TRP A 48 -0.31 -0.63 8.75
CA TRP A 48 0.66 0.09 9.61
C TRP A 48 1.04 -0.68 10.88
N ASP A 49 0.14 -1.54 11.37
CA ASP A 49 0.29 -2.35 12.57
C ASP A 49 0.63 -3.82 12.26
N ASN A 50 1.20 -4.10 11.08
CA ASN A 50 1.61 -5.47 10.73
C ASN A 50 2.86 -5.89 11.56
N PRO A 51 2.72 -6.82 12.52
CA PRO A 51 3.86 -7.23 13.36
C PRO A 51 4.88 -8.07 12.59
N ASP A 52 4.48 -8.67 11.46
CA ASP A 52 5.31 -9.58 10.67
C ASP A 52 6.05 -8.83 9.53
N TYR A 53 5.75 -7.55 9.32
CA TYR A 53 6.40 -6.76 8.28
C TYR A 53 7.71 -6.15 8.77
N ASP A 54 8.80 -6.49 8.10
CA ASP A 54 10.13 -5.96 8.40
C ASP A 54 10.33 -4.58 7.73
N PHE A 55 10.03 -3.52 8.46
CA PHE A 55 10.18 -2.14 8.00
C PHE A 55 11.62 -1.72 7.69
N SER A 56 12.64 -2.50 8.10
CA SER A 56 14.02 -2.21 7.70
C SER A 56 14.31 -2.55 6.24
N LYS A 57 13.43 -3.33 5.58
CA LYS A 57 13.59 -3.77 4.18
C LYS A 57 12.97 -2.83 3.15
N THR A 58 12.43 -1.69 3.59
CA THR A 58 11.89 -0.64 2.73
C THR A 58 12.64 0.67 2.92
N LYS A 59 12.80 1.47 1.85
CA LYS A 59 13.54 2.74 1.92
C LYS A 59 12.68 3.89 2.44
N ALA A 60 11.36 3.83 2.21
CA ALA A 60 10.40 4.82 2.67
C ALA A 60 9.02 4.20 2.92
N VAL A 61 8.24 4.85 3.78
CA VAL A 61 6.87 4.45 4.14
C VAL A 61 5.96 5.65 3.94
N VAL A 62 4.80 5.43 3.31
CA VAL A 62 3.79 6.46 3.00
C VAL A 62 2.42 5.97 3.41
#